data_AF-A0A7S0KDQ9-F1
#
_entry.id   AF-A0A7S0KDQ9-F1
#
_cell.length_a   1.000
_cell.length_b   1.000
_cell.length_c   1.000
_cell.angle_alpha   90.00
_cell.angle_beta   90.00
_cell.angle_gamma   90.00
#
_symmetry.space_group_name_H-M   'P 1'
#
loop_
_entity.id
_entity.type
_entity.pdbx_description
1 polymer ?
#
loop_
_entity_poly.entity_id
_entity_poly.type
_entity_poly.pdbx_seq_one_letter_code
_entity_poly.pdbx_strand_id
1 'polypeptide(L)'
;RDMFTRPARRVAPRAFAASTRALHASRAAHTAPMGQSEILSQPRPLQTPSQDIREAERRGRDFFRRICRAIPQVMEDYQLKEITTQDHLRRSIGELLRANMGEVARHPAEVRPGVLDQALMRAEEEYIAVVSHHFQRHHLITNFVNSACRESKDGSKAAQSSFLKDFLGGGVRELN
;
A
#
# COMPACT_ATOMS: atom_id res chain seq x y z
N ARG A 1 -20.90 -75.47 7.78
CA ARG A 1 -20.11 -75.40 6.53
C ARG A 1 -20.39 -74.04 5.92
N ASP A 2 -19.32 -73.25 5.82
CA ASP A 2 -19.14 -72.08 4.96
C ASP A 2 -20.01 -70.84 5.25
N MET A 3 -19.52 -69.60 5.17
CA MET A 3 -18.18 -69.02 5.21
C MET A 3 -18.46 -67.51 5.28
N PHE A 4 -17.99 -66.83 6.32
CA PHE A 4 -18.00 -65.38 6.36
C PHE A 4 -17.09 -64.82 5.26
N THR A 5 -17.65 -64.08 4.30
CA THR A 5 -16.85 -63.21 3.42
C THR A 5 -17.46 -61.81 3.38
N ARG A 6 -16.80 -60.91 4.11
CA ARG A 6 -17.05 -59.46 4.14
C ARG A 6 -16.02 -58.80 3.22
N PRO A 7 -16.40 -57.95 2.24
CA PRO A 7 -15.41 -57.34 1.35
C PRO A 7 -14.58 -56.28 2.09
N ALA A 8 -13.27 -56.36 1.91
CA ALA A 8 -12.28 -55.46 2.48
C ALA A 8 -12.40 -54.04 1.87
N ARG A 9 -12.57 -53.04 2.75
CA ARG A 9 -12.52 -51.62 2.41
C ARG A 9 -11.06 -51.22 2.17
N ARG A 10 -10.64 -51.09 0.90
CA ARG A 10 -9.32 -50.53 0.56
C ARG A 10 -9.25 -49.06 1.00
N VAL A 11 -8.36 -48.77 1.95
CA VAL A 11 -7.95 -47.41 2.31
C VAL A 11 -6.79 -47.04 1.39
N ALA A 12 -6.98 -46.04 0.53
CA ALA A 12 -5.91 -45.49 -0.30
C ALA A 12 -4.92 -44.68 0.58
N PRO A 13 -3.60 -44.83 0.40
CA PRO A 13 -2.62 -44.03 1.12
C PRO A 13 -2.57 -42.59 0.60
N ARG A 14 -2.51 -41.64 1.55
CA ARG A 14 -2.41 -40.18 1.34
C ARG A 14 -1.10 -39.84 0.63
N ALA A 15 -1.15 -39.62 -0.69
CA ALA A 15 -0.02 -39.22 -1.52
C ALA A 15 0.10 -37.68 -1.74
N PHE A 16 -0.41 -36.85 -0.83
CA PHE A 16 -0.35 -35.38 -0.97
C PHE A 16 0.60 -34.68 0.02
N ALA A 17 1.20 -35.40 0.97
CA ALA A 17 2.06 -34.81 1.99
C ALA A 17 3.57 -34.77 1.64
N ALA A 18 3.97 -35.39 0.52
CA ALA A 18 5.38 -35.47 0.12
C ALA A 18 5.87 -34.23 -0.65
N SER A 19 4.97 -33.45 -1.27
CA SER A 19 5.34 -32.34 -2.16
C SER A 19 5.73 -31.07 -1.39
N THR A 20 5.10 -30.79 -0.25
CA THR A 20 5.37 -29.56 0.52
C THR A 20 6.63 -29.63 1.37
N ARG A 21 7.05 -30.84 1.81
CA ARG A 21 8.32 -31.03 2.54
C ARG A 21 9.54 -30.85 1.65
N ALA A 22 9.49 -31.28 0.39
CA ALA A 22 10.60 -31.11 -0.55
C ALA A 22 10.86 -29.62 -0.87
N LEU A 23 9.80 -28.81 -1.00
CA LEU A 23 9.90 -27.38 -1.25
C LEU A 23 10.36 -26.56 -0.01
N HIS A 24 10.03 -27.01 1.20
CA HIS A 24 10.57 -26.39 2.42
C HIS A 24 12.02 -26.81 2.70
N ALA A 25 12.41 -28.04 2.35
CA ALA A 25 13.78 -28.51 2.50
C ALA A 25 14.75 -27.83 1.52
N SER A 26 14.34 -27.54 0.28
CA SER A 26 15.17 -26.78 -0.66
C SER A 26 15.35 -25.31 -0.25
N ARG A 27 14.39 -24.75 0.48
CA ARG A 27 14.48 -23.39 1.05
C ARG A 27 15.38 -23.33 2.29
N ALA A 28 15.47 -24.42 3.06
CA ALA A 28 16.36 -24.56 4.20
C ALA A 28 17.81 -24.92 3.80
N ALA A 29 18.04 -25.49 2.61
CA ALA A 29 19.38 -25.85 2.13
C ALA A 29 20.30 -24.64 1.84
N HIS A 30 19.76 -23.41 1.83
CA HIS A 30 20.54 -22.18 1.65
C HIS A 30 20.87 -21.44 2.96
N THR A 31 20.50 -21.97 4.13
CA THR A 31 20.89 -21.36 5.41
C THR A 31 22.23 -21.90 5.89
N ALA A 32 23.27 -21.77 5.07
CA ALA A 32 24.62 -21.66 5.61
C ALA A 32 24.69 -20.31 6.36
N PRO A 33 25.48 -20.17 7.45
CA PRO A 33 25.73 -18.86 8.06
C PRO A 33 26.50 -18.02 7.05
N MET A 34 25.76 -17.22 6.27
CA MET A 34 26.32 -16.40 5.21
C MET A 34 27.14 -15.27 5.84
N GLY A 35 28.28 -14.96 5.23
CA GLY A 35 29.07 -13.80 5.63
C GLY A 35 28.26 -12.51 5.47
N GLN A 36 28.54 -11.48 6.27
CA GLN A 36 27.84 -10.19 6.19
C GLN A 36 27.86 -9.58 4.78
N SER A 37 28.97 -9.76 4.05
CA SER A 37 29.13 -9.35 2.65
C SER A 37 28.21 -10.10 1.69
N GLU A 38 27.95 -11.38 1.96
CA GLU A 38 27.10 -12.26 1.15
C GLU A 38 25.61 -12.00 1.41
N ILE A 39 25.25 -11.51 2.60
CA ILE A 39 23.90 -11.05 2.93
C ILE A 39 23.60 -9.73 2.21
N LEU A 40 24.56 -8.81 2.17
CA LEU A 40 24.41 -7.51 1.52
C LEU A 40 24.40 -7.59 -0.02
N SER A 41 25.02 -8.63 -0.59
CA SER A 41 25.06 -8.86 -2.04
C SER A 41 23.86 -9.65 -2.59
N GLN A 42 22.99 -10.18 -1.72
CA GLN A 42 21.79 -10.85 -2.20
C GLN A 42 20.88 -9.86 -2.92
N PRO A 43 20.37 -10.22 -4.11
CA PRO A 43 19.33 -9.44 -4.74
C PRO A 43 18.15 -9.38 -3.76
N ARG A 44 17.70 -8.16 -3.45
CA ARG A 44 16.50 -7.99 -2.62
C ARG A 44 15.39 -8.82 -3.25
N PRO A 45 14.68 -9.66 -2.46
CA PRO A 45 13.63 -10.49 -3.00
C PRO A 45 12.62 -9.58 -3.71
N LEU A 46 12.54 -9.70 -5.04
CA LEU A 46 11.58 -8.96 -5.84
C LEU A 46 10.21 -9.38 -5.33
N GLN A 47 9.38 -8.39 -4.96
CA GLN A 47 8.02 -8.70 -4.56
C GLN A 47 7.33 -9.38 -5.75
N THR A 48 6.87 -10.61 -5.53
CA THR A 48 6.10 -11.32 -6.55
C THR A 48 4.84 -10.51 -6.84
N PRO A 49 4.54 -10.20 -8.12
CA PRO A 49 3.34 -9.49 -8.49
C PRO A 49 2.11 -10.25 -8.00
N SER A 50 1.09 -9.49 -7.60
CA SER A 50 -0.20 -10.01 -7.16
C SER A 50 -0.86 -10.79 -8.29
N GLN A 51 -1.41 -11.95 -7.95
CA GLN A 51 -2.06 -12.82 -8.94
C GLN A 51 -3.46 -12.31 -9.33
N ASP A 52 -4.12 -11.63 -8.39
CA ASP A 52 -5.49 -11.13 -8.53
C ASP A 52 -5.62 -9.77 -7.83
N ILE A 53 -6.60 -8.97 -8.25
CA ILE A 53 -6.85 -7.63 -7.71
C ILE A 53 -7.13 -7.67 -6.21
N ARG A 54 -7.80 -8.73 -5.74
CA ARG A 54 -8.11 -8.93 -4.31
C ARG A 54 -6.86 -9.06 -3.46
N GLU A 55 -5.80 -9.65 -4.01
CA GLU A 55 -4.51 -9.76 -3.33
C GLU A 55 -3.84 -8.38 -3.24
N ALA A 56 -3.79 -7.65 -4.34
CA ALA A 56 -3.23 -6.31 -4.39
C ALA A 56 -3.97 -5.34 -3.43
N GLU A 57 -5.31 -5.41 -3.36
CA GLU A 57 -6.11 -4.64 -2.39
C GLU A 57 -5.84 -5.03 -0.94
N ARG A 58 -5.57 -6.31 -0.65
CA ARG A 58 -5.15 -6.72 0.69
C ARG A 58 -3.78 -6.11 1.02
N ARG A 59 -2.80 -6.21 0.11
CA ARG A 59 -1.48 -5.59 0.30
C ARG A 59 -1.57 -4.08 0.52
N GLY A 60 -2.42 -3.39 -0.24
CA GLY A 60 -2.66 -1.95 -0.06
C GLY A 60 -3.26 -1.60 1.30
N ARG A 61 -4.21 -2.39 1.81
CA ARG A 61 -4.76 -2.20 3.18
C ARG A 61 -3.73 -2.46 4.26
N ASP A 62 -2.88 -3.48 4.07
CA ASP A 62 -1.81 -3.82 5.01
C ASP A 62 -0.75 -2.72 5.07
N PHE A 63 -0.41 -2.18 3.90
CA PHE A 63 0.47 -1.02 3.76
C PHE A 63 -0.11 0.22 4.46
N PHE A 64 -1.39 0.53 4.25
CA PHE A 64 -2.03 1.65 4.96
C PHE A 64 -2.01 1.47 6.49
N ARG A 65 -2.26 0.26 6.99
CA ARG A 65 -2.15 -0.05 8.43
C ARG A 65 -0.72 0.15 8.94
N ARG A 66 0.29 -0.17 8.14
CA ARG A 66 1.71 0.07 8.47
C ARG A 66 2.00 1.56 8.59
N ILE A 67 1.56 2.37 7.62
CA ILE A 67 1.70 3.83 7.67
C ILE A 67 1.04 4.40 8.93
N CYS A 68 -0.21 4.01 9.22
CA CYS A 68 -0.94 4.52 10.38
C CYS A 68 -0.26 4.24 11.72
N ARG A 69 0.51 3.14 11.81
CA ARG A 69 1.33 2.80 12.99
C ARG A 69 2.62 3.60 13.06
N ALA A 70 3.18 4.01 11.92
CA ALA A 70 4.38 4.83 11.84
C ALA A 70 4.11 6.33 12.08
N ILE A 71 2.89 6.81 11.81
CA ILE A 71 2.51 8.22 11.93
C ILE A 71 2.90 8.87 13.28
N PRO A 72 2.66 8.25 14.45
CA PRO A 72 3.08 8.85 15.72
C PRO A 72 4.57 9.18 15.76
N GLN A 73 5.42 8.28 15.27
CA GLN A 73 6.86 8.50 15.20
C GLN A 73 7.22 9.61 14.20
N VAL A 74 6.66 9.55 12.99
CA VAL A 74 6.86 10.59 11.94
C VAL A 74 6.47 11.99 12.45
N MET A 75 5.43 12.09 13.28
CA MET A 75 5.02 13.36 13.89
C MET A 75 6.07 13.94 14.84
N GLU A 76 6.79 13.11 15.59
CA GLU A 76 7.90 13.54 16.45
C GLU A 76 9.11 13.92 15.62
N ASP A 77 9.54 13.01 14.74
CA ASP A 77 10.72 13.09 13.90
C ASP A 77 10.76 14.37 13.05
N TYR A 78 9.59 14.79 12.57
CA TYR A 78 9.43 15.97 11.73
C TYR A 78 8.79 17.17 12.44
N GLN A 79 8.60 17.11 13.76
CA GLN A 79 8.01 18.19 14.56
C GLN A 79 6.71 18.73 13.93
N LEU A 80 5.79 17.82 13.58
CA LEU A 80 4.56 18.16 12.86
C LEU A 80 3.39 18.52 13.78
N LYS A 81 3.51 18.26 15.10
CA LYS A 81 2.44 18.49 16.09
C LYS A 81 1.99 19.95 16.20
N GLU A 82 2.84 20.89 15.83
CA GLU A 82 2.54 22.33 15.89
C GLU A 82 1.65 22.80 14.72
N ILE A 83 1.57 22.03 13.63
CA ILE A 83 0.84 22.41 12.40
C ILE A 83 -0.30 21.46 12.04
N THR A 84 -0.27 20.22 12.53
CA THR A 84 -1.28 19.22 12.19
C THR A 84 -1.50 18.21 13.32
N THR A 85 -2.53 17.40 13.19
CA THR A 85 -2.83 16.30 14.11
C THR A 85 -2.58 14.96 13.45
N GLN A 86 -2.33 13.92 14.25
CA GLN A 86 -2.21 12.55 13.74
C GLN A 86 -3.44 12.12 12.93
N ASP A 87 -4.64 12.52 13.39
CA ASP A 87 -5.90 12.17 12.74
C ASP A 87 -6.07 12.87 11.41
N HIS A 88 -5.66 14.14 11.31
CA HIS A 88 -5.60 14.85 10.03
C HIS A 88 -4.67 14.11 9.06
N LEU A 89 -3.44 13.81 9.47
CA LEU A 89 -2.46 13.12 8.61
C LEU A 89 -2.95 11.73 8.15
N ARG A 90 -3.56 10.95 9.05
CA ARG A 90 -4.20 9.65 8.71
C ARG A 90 -5.29 9.82 7.66
N ARG A 91 -6.15 10.83 7.81
CA ARG A 91 -7.25 11.11 6.87
C ARG A 91 -6.71 11.52 5.51
N SER A 92 -5.76 12.46 5.45
CA SER A 92 -5.17 12.95 4.20
C SER A 92 -4.49 11.83 3.40
N ILE A 93 -3.75 10.94 4.09
CA ILE A 93 -3.15 9.76 3.43
C ILE A 93 -4.24 8.79 2.95
N GLY A 94 -5.29 8.58 3.74
CA GLY A 94 -6.42 7.74 3.34
C GLY A 94 -7.18 8.28 2.12
N GLU A 95 -7.32 9.60 2.02
CA GLU A 95 -7.90 10.28 0.85
C GLU A 95 -7.01 10.14 -0.38
N LEU A 96 -5.69 10.32 -0.24
CA LEU A 96 -4.72 10.10 -1.30
C LEU A 96 -4.79 8.68 -1.86
N LEU A 97 -4.81 7.67 -0.99
CA LEU A 97 -4.92 6.27 -1.41
C LEU A 97 -6.26 6.01 -2.13
N ARG A 98 -7.37 6.57 -1.63
CA ARG A 98 -8.69 6.44 -2.28
C ARG A 98 -8.71 7.11 -3.66
N ALA A 99 -8.13 8.29 -3.81
CA ALA A 99 -8.02 8.98 -5.09
C ALA A 99 -7.20 8.16 -6.09
N ASN A 100 -6.04 7.64 -5.68
CA ASN A 100 -5.21 6.78 -6.51
C ASN A 100 -5.92 5.47 -6.91
N MET A 101 -6.74 4.89 -6.03
CA MET A 101 -7.58 3.74 -6.39
C MET A 101 -8.62 4.07 -7.46
N GLY A 102 -9.15 5.30 -7.48
CA GLY A 102 -10.02 5.80 -8.54
C GLY A 102 -9.32 5.82 -9.91
N GLU A 103 -8.05 6.21 -9.95
CA GLU A 103 -7.22 6.16 -11.16
C GLU A 103 -6.94 4.72 -11.61
N VAL A 104 -6.56 3.84 -10.66
CA VAL A 104 -6.33 2.41 -10.94
C VAL A 104 -7.58 1.75 -11.54
N ALA A 105 -8.78 2.13 -11.08
CA ALA A 105 -10.04 1.59 -11.58
C ALA A 105 -10.30 1.91 -13.06
N ARG A 106 -9.69 2.96 -13.63
CA ARG A 106 -9.82 3.33 -15.05
C ARG A 106 -9.09 2.37 -15.99
N HIS A 107 -8.14 1.58 -15.48
CA HIS A 107 -7.42 0.60 -16.28
C HIS A 107 -8.24 -0.68 -16.54
N PRO A 108 -7.99 -1.37 -17.68
CA PRO A 108 -8.58 -2.67 -17.97
C PRO A 108 -8.38 -3.66 -16.83
N ALA A 109 -9.37 -4.53 -16.59
CA ALA A 109 -9.39 -5.43 -15.44
C ALA A 109 -8.18 -6.38 -15.39
N GLU A 110 -7.67 -6.78 -16.56
CA GLU A 110 -6.52 -7.68 -16.71
C GLU A 110 -5.21 -7.07 -16.22
N VAL A 111 -5.01 -5.76 -16.39
CA VAL A 111 -3.76 -5.07 -16.06
C VAL A 111 -3.83 -4.44 -14.65
N ARG A 112 -5.04 -4.22 -14.13
CA ARG A 112 -5.30 -3.54 -12.86
C ARG A 112 -4.49 -4.06 -11.67
N PRO A 113 -4.32 -5.39 -11.46
CA PRO A 113 -3.50 -5.89 -10.34
C PRO A 113 -2.05 -5.41 -10.44
N GLY A 114 -1.45 -5.47 -11.63
CA GLY A 114 -0.07 -5.01 -11.87
C GLY A 114 0.09 -3.50 -11.73
N VAL A 115 -0.90 -2.70 -12.18
CA VAL A 115 -0.88 -1.24 -11.97
C VAL A 115 -0.94 -0.91 -10.47
N LEU A 116 -1.79 -1.61 -9.71
CA LEU A 116 -1.88 -1.41 -8.26
C LEU A 116 -0.58 -1.81 -7.55
N ASP A 117 0.04 -2.92 -7.93
CA ASP A 117 1.33 -3.33 -7.36
C ASP A 117 2.43 -2.31 -7.67
N GLN A 118 2.47 -1.76 -8.89
CA GLN A 118 3.44 -0.71 -9.23
C GLN A 118 3.21 0.56 -8.40
N ALA A 119 1.96 0.96 -8.21
CA ALA A 119 1.62 2.09 -7.35
C ALA A 119 2.01 1.83 -5.88
N LEU A 120 1.78 0.60 -5.37
CA LEU A 120 2.18 0.21 -4.02
C LEU A 120 3.70 0.18 -3.87
N MET A 121 4.45 -0.29 -4.87
CA MET A 121 5.91 -0.29 -4.84
C MET A 121 6.46 1.13 -4.72
N ARG A 122 5.95 2.07 -5.53
CA ARG A 122 6.34 3.49 -5.45
C ARG A 122 5.99 4.10 -4.09
N ALA A 123 4.82 3.75 -3.55
CA ALA A 123 4.40 4.22 -2.24
C ALA A 123 5.27 3.64 -1.11
N GLU A 124 5.71 2.38 -1.22
CA GLU A 124 6.66 1.77 -0.28
C GLU A 124 8.03 2.44 -0.32
N GLU A 125 8.53 2.80 -1.50
CA GLU A 125 9.77 3.56 -1.66
C GLU A 125 9.67 4.94 -0.99
N GLU A 126 8.57 5.67 -1.21
CA GLU A 126 8.33 6.96 -0.57
C GLU A 126 8.23 6.82 0.95
N TYR A 127 7.52 5.80 1.43
CA TYR A 127 7.43 5.49 2.86
C TYR A 127 8.80 5.23 3.48
N ILE A 128 9.66 4.44 2.83
CA ILE A 128 11.04 4.18 3.29
C ILE A 128 11.84 5.48 3.34
N ALA A 129 11.71 6.34 2.33
CA ALA A 129 12.39 7.63 2.29
C ALA A 129 11.94 8.57 3.43
N VAL A 130 10.65 8.59 3.80
CA VAL A 130 10.14 9.35 4.95
C VAL A 130 10.70 8.79 6.26
N VAL A 131 10.58 7.48 6.50
CA VAL A 131 11.03 6.87 7.76
C VAL A 131 12.55 6.94 7.92
N SER A 132 13.29 6.97 6.81
CA SER A 132 14.76 7.09 6.81
C SER A 132 15.24 8.54 6.79
N HIS A 133 14.34 9.52 6.95
CA HIS A 133 14.64 10.95 6.95
C HIS A 133 15.31 11.50 5.69
N HIS A 134 15.09 10.88 4.53
CA HIS A 134 15.60 11.41 3.25
C HIS A 134 14.84 12.67 2.82
N PHE A 135 13.57 12.78 3.19
CA PHE A 135 12.80 14.00 2.99
C PHE A 135 12.99 14.99 4.13
N GLN A 136 12.93 16.27 3.80
CA GLN A 136 12.83 17.36 4.75
C GLN A 136 11.38 17.61 5.19
N ARG A 137 11.21 18.22 6.36
CA ARG A 137 9.91 18.59 6.95
C ARG A 137 8.95 19.27 5.97
N HIS A 138 9.44 20.26 5.20
CA HIS A 138 8.59 20.99 4.26
C HIS A 138 7.94 20.10 3.18
N HIS A 139 8.57 18.99 2.79
CA HIS A 139 7.96 18.03 1.85
C HIS A 139 6.69 17.41 2.45
N LEU A 140 6.73 17.01 3.71
CA LEU A 140 5.57 16.41 4.38
C LEU A 140 4.44 17.44 4.55
N ILE A 141 4.79 18.68 4.89
CA ILE A 141 3.83 19.77 5.02
C ILE A 141 3.10 20.02 3.70
N THR A 142 3.86 20.15 2.61
CA THR A 142 3.29 20.47 1.29
C THR A 142 2.42 19.34 0.74
N ASN A 143 2.84 18.08 0.94
CA ASN A 143 2.19 16.94 0.29
C ASN A 143 1.01 16.38 1.09
N PHE A 144 1.07 16.44 2.43
CA PHE A 144 0.11 15.72 3.28
C PHE A 144 -0.63 16.59 4.31
N VAL A 145 -0.10 17.77 4.65
CA VAL A 145 -0.78 18.69 5.59
C VAL A 145 -1.59 19.73 4.82
N ASN A 146 -0.97 20.40 3.85
CA ASN A 146 -1.61 21.40 3.00
C ASN A 146 -1.84 20.82 1.60
N SER A 147 -2.72 19.83 1.48
CA SER A 147 -3.04 19.19 0.19
C SER A 147 -3.50 20.19 -0.88
N ALA A 148 -4.17 21.28 -0.48
CA ALA A 148 -4.52 22.40 -1.36
C ALA A 148 -3.29 23.11 -1.99
N CYS A 149 -2.16 23.19 -1.27
CA CYS A 149 -0.90 23.69 -1.85
C CYS A 149 -0.35 22.74 -2.92
N ARG A 150 -0.56 21.43 -2.78
CA ARG A 150 -0.15 20.46 -3.80
C ARG A 150 -0.92 20.67 -5.10
N GLU A 151 -2.25 20.81 -5.01
CA GLU A 151 -3.11 21.08 -6.17
C GLU A 151 -2.72 22.38 -6.90
N SER A 152 -2.31 23.41 -6.16
CA SER A 152 -1.85 24.67 -6.74
C SER A 152 -0.54 24.57 -7.52
N LYS A 153 0.35 23.62 -7.16
CA LYS A 153 1.60 23.36 -7.89
C LYS A 153 1.37 22.69 -9.24
N ASP A 154 0.31 21.89 -9.35
CA ASP A 154 -0.06 21.21 -10.59
C ASP A 154 -0.79 22.15 -11.59
N GLY A 155 -0.82 23.45 -11.32
CA GLY A 155 -1.47 24.46 -12.18
C GLY A 155 -2.99 24.42 -12.15
N SER A 156 -3.58 23.55 -11.33
CA SER A 156 -5.01 23.54 -11.05
C SER A 156 -5.33 24.76 -10.20
N LYS A 157 -6.05 25.74 -10.77
CA LYS A 157 -6.67 26.80 -9.96
C LYS A 157 -7.61 26.09 -8.99
N ALA A 158 -7.24 26.06 -7.70
CA ALA A 158 -8.08 25.55 -6.63
C ALA A 158 -9.52 25.99 -6.91
N ALA A 159 -10.44 25.04 -7.04
CA ALA A 159 -11.79 25.31 -7.49
C ALA A 159 -12.44 26.31 -6.53
N GLN A 160 -12.41 27.60 -6.90
CA GLN A 160 -13.05 28.66 -6.13
C GLN A 160 -14.50 28.24 -5.92
N SER A 161 -14.99 28.38 -4.68
CA SER A 161 -16.39 28.10 -4.37
C SER A 161 -17.27 28.87 -5.34
N SER A 162 -18.43 28.30 -5.70
CA SER A 162 -19.41 28.98 -6.55
C SER A 162 -19.72 30.37 -6.00
N PHE A 163 -19.85 30.48 -4.67
CA PHE A 163 -19.99 31.75 -3.97
C PHE A 163 -18.85 32.74 -4.25
N LEU A 164 -17.58 32.34 -4.15
CA LEU A 164 -16.45 33.25 -4.38
C LEU A 164 -16.32 33.65 -5.84
N LYS A 165 -16.66 32.76 -6.78
CA LYS A 165 -16.73 33.10 -8.21
C LYS A 165 -17.82 34.13 -8.47
N ASP A 166 -18.98 33.96 -7.87
CA ASP A 166 -20.11 34.88 -8.01
C ASP A 166 -19.82 36.23 -7.33
N PHE A 167 -19.20 36.20 -6.15
CA PHE A 167 -18.80 37.37 -5.36
C PHE A 167 -17.73 38.20 -6.07
N LEU A 168 -16.63 37.57 -6.52
CA LEU A 168 -15.55 38.24 -7.25
C LEU A 168 -15.96 38.63 -8.67
N GLY A 169 -16.92 37.90 -9.27
CA GLY A 169 -17.51 38.20 -10.57
C GLY A 169 -18.50 39.37 -10.55
N GLY A 170 -18.77 39.98 -9.39
CA GLY A 170 -19.67 41.13 -9.26
C GLY A 170 -21.16 40.79 -9.37
N GLY A 171 -21.52 39.50 -9.26
CA GLY A 171 -22.90 39.04 -9.34
C GLY A 171 -23.68 39.39 -8.07
N VAL A 172 -24.35 40.55 -8.08
CA VAL A 172 -25.38 40.88 -7.06
C VAL A 172 -26.56 39.92 -7.28
N ARG A 173 -26.71 38.91 -6.42
CA ARG A 173 -27.99 38.20 -6.29
C ARG A 173 -28.79 38.89 -5.20
N GLU A 174 -29.81 39.63 -5.61
CA GLU A 174 -30.82 40.12 -4.66
C GLU A 174 -31.47 38.91 -3.97
N LEU A 175 -31.43 38.90 -2.64
CA LEU A 175 -32.10 37.92 -1.80
C LEU A 175 -33.60 38.25 -1.82
N ASN A 176 -34.37 37.54 -2.64
CA ASN A 176 -35.83 37.50 -2.54
C ASN A 176 -36.26 36.48 -1.47
#